data_AF-A0A6B3EMJ3-F1
#
_entry.id   AF-A0A6B3EMJ3-F1
#
_cell.length_a   1.000
_cell.length_b   1.000
_cell.length_c   1.000
_cell.angle_alpha   90.00
_cell.angle_beta   90.00
_cell.angle_gamma   90.00
#
_symmetry.space_group_name_H-M   'P 1'
#
loop_
_entity.id
_entity.type
_entity.pdbx_description
1 polymer ?
#
loop_
_entity_poly.entity_id
_entity_poly.type
_entity_poly.pdbx_seq_one_letter_code
_entity_poly.pdbx_strand_id
1 'polypeptide(L)'
;DDDLSYAKVRLDEDSLKVVTEHLGDFEESLPRALCWAAAWDMTRDGEMAARDYVELVLRGVGKESDIGVVQSLQRQAKLAIDQYAAPVWRDRGL
;
A
#
# COMPACT_ATOMS: atom_id res chain seq x y z
N ASP A 1 12.03 14.64 -10.07
CA ASP A 1 11.92 13.22 -9.72
C ASP A 1 13.14 12.93 -8.87
N ASP A 2 13.17 13.44 -7.64
CA ASP A 2 14.34 13.38 -6.76
C ASP A 2 14.62 11.95 -6.25
N ASP A 3 14.13 10.93 -6.97
CA ASP A 3 14.51 9.54 -6.83
C ASP A 3 15.87 9.30 -7.49
N LEU A 4 16.90 9.30 -6.65
CA LEU A 4 18.29 9.21 -7.08
C LEU A 4 18.80 7.76 -7.12
N SER A 5 18.06 6.79 -6.56
CA SER A 5 18.56 5.43 -6.29
C SER A 5 17.43 4.49 -5.85
N TYR A 6 17.50 3.23 -6.28
CA TYR A 6 16.60 2.19 -5.76
C TYR A 6 16.90 1.85 -4.30
N ALA A 7 15.89 2.00 -3.43
CA ALA A 7 15.92 1.50 -2.06
C ALA A 7 14.56 0.89 -1.71
N LYS A 8 14.58 -0.24 -0.98
CA LYS A 8 13.38 -0.77 -0.32
C LYS A 8 13.26 -0.16 1.06
N VAL A 9 12.12 0.47 1.34
CA VAL A 9 11.81 1.04 2.65
C VAL A 9 10.99 0.04 3.47
N ARG A 10 11.29 -0.04 4.77
CA ARG A 10 10.48 -0.78 5.75
C ARG A 10 9.98 0.19 6.79
N LEU A 11 8.66 0.28 6.90
CA LEU A 11 8.02 1.09 7.92
C LEU A 11 7.93 0.23 9.19
N ASP A 12 8.34 0.80 10.32
CA ASP A 12 7.99 0.23 11.61
C ASP A 12 6.48 0.34 11.85
N GLU A 13 5.99 -0.32 12.90
CA GLU A 13 4.56 -0.40 13.22
C GLU A 13 3.90 0.99 13.37
N ASP A 14 4.58 1.92 14.06
CA ASP A 14 4.07 3.27 14.29
C ASP A 14 4.02 4.06 12.97
N SER A 15 5.07 3.98 12.18
CA SER A 15 5.15 4.62 10.86
C SER A 15 4.10 4.06 9.90
N LEU A 16 3.90 2.74 9.89
CA LEU A 16 2.89 2.08 9.06
C LEU A 16 1.48 2.50 9.45
N LYS A 17 1.21 2.62 10.75
CA LYS A 17 -0.08 3.11 11.24
C LYS A 17 -0.33 4.55 10.78
N VAL A 18 0.64 5.45 10.97
CA VAL A 18 0.54 6.84 10.54
C VAL A 18 0.30 6.93 9.03
N VAL A 19 1.08 6.19 8.24
CA VAL A 19 0.88 6.12 6.78
C VAL A 19 -0.53 5.62 6.47
N THR A 20 -1.01 4.57 7.13
CA THR A 20 -2.34 4.02 6.85
C THR A 20 -3.49 5.01 7.13
N GLU A 21 -3.29 5.92 8.08
CA GLU A 21 -4.27 6.93 8.47
C GLU A 21 -4.15 8.23 7.63
N HIS A 22 -2.94 8.58 7.19
CA HIS A 22 -2.63 9.91 6.64
C HIS A 22 -2.00 9.92 5.24
N LEU A 23 -1.90 8.79 4.55
CA LEU A 23 -1.21 8.70 3.26
C LEU A 23 -1.73 9.72 2.21
N GLY A 24 -3.02 10.00 2.20
CA GLY A 24 -3.59 10.97 1.26
C GLY A 24 -3.36 12.44 1.64
N ASP A 25 -2.74 12.74 2.78
CA ASP A 25 -2.50 14.10 3.26
C ASP A 25 -1.16 14.67 2.74
N PHE A 26 -0.32 13.85 2.09
CA PHE A 26 0.89 14.32 1.41
C PHE A 26 0.54 15.18 0.19
N GLU A 27 0.95 16.45 0.21
CA GLU A 27 0.83 17.36 -0.94
C GLU A 27 1.75 16.92 -2.09
N GLU A 28 2.98 16.52 -1.77
CA GLU A 28 3.98 16.05 -2.72
C GLU A 28 3.73 14.61 -3.17
N SER A 29 3.97 14.31 -4.44
CA SER A 29 3.76 12.97 -5.01
C SER A 29 4.82 11.95 -4.57
N LEU A 30 6.07 12.38 -4.37
CA LEU A 30 7.19 11.48 -4.10
C LEU A 30 7.05 10.75 -2.73
N PRO A 31 6.81 11.42 -1.59
CA PRO A 31 6.61 10.73 -0.32
C PRO A 31 5.45 9.74 -0.36
N ARG A 32 4.38 10.11 -1.06
CA ARG A 32 3.18 9.30 -1.24
C ARG A 32 3.48 8.04 -2.07
N ALA A 33 4.23 8.19 -3.17
CA ALA A 33 4.68 7.08 -3.99
C ALA A 33 5.61 6.12 -3.22
N LEU A 34 6.53 6.64 -2.41
CA LEU A 34 7.41 5.82 -1.57
C LEU A 34 6.62 5.00 -0.54
N CYS A 35 5.60 5.60 0.07
CA CYS A 35 4.72 4.89 1.00
C CYS A 35 3.93 3.77 0.31
N TRP A 36 3.38 4.02 -0.90
CA TRP A 36 2.72 2.99 -1.70
C TRP A 36 3.65 1.83 -2.03
N ALA A 37 4.89 2.13 -2.46
CA ALA A 37 5.89 1.13 -2.78
C ALA A 37 6.28 0.30 -1.54
N ALA A 38 6.51 0.95 -0.40
CA ALA A 38 6.86 0.28 0.86
C ALA A 38 5.75 -0.67 1.33
N ALA A 39 4.50 -0.21 1.35
CA ALA A 39 3.36 -1.03 1.77
C ALA A 39 3.16 -2.25 0.86
N TRP A 40 3.31 -2.07 -0.46
CA TRP A 40 3.23 -3.18 -1.40
C TRP A 40 4.38 -4.18 -1.23
N ASP A 41 5.61 -3.71 -1.05
CA ASP A 41 6.76 -4.56 -0.77
C ASP A 41 6.58 -5.38 0.51
N MET A 42 6.19 -4.73 1.61
CA MET A 42 5.92 -5.39 2.89
C MET A 42 4.80 -6.43 2.77
N THR A 43 3.77 -6.17 1.96
CA THR A 43 2.70 -7.14 1.71
C THR A 43 3.21 -8.38 0.98
N ARG A 44 4.05 -8.20 -0.05
CA ARG A 44 4.63 -9.31 -0.82
C ARG A 44 5.63 -10.11 0.00
N ASP A 45 6.34 -9.44 0.90
CA ASP A 45 7.36 -10.04 1.76
C ASP A 45 6.76 -10.67 3.04
N GLY A 46 5.44 -10.54 3.25
CA GLY A 46 4.70 -11.15 4.36
C GLY A 46 4.76 -10.38 5.68
N GLU A 47 5.25 -9.14 5.64
CA GLU A 47 5.40 -8.24 6.78
C GLU A 47 4.13 -7.40 7.04
N MET A 48 3.29 -7.20 6.01
CA MET A 48 1.98 -6.57 6.12
C MET A 48 0.90 -7.55 5.68
N ALA A 49 -0.20 -7.67 6.44
CA ALA A 49 -1.30 -8.53 6.03
C ALA A 49 -1.99 -7.97 4.78
N ALA A 50 -2.35 -8.85 3.83
CA ALA A 50 -3.03 -8.44 2.60
C ALA A 50 -4.28 -7.60 2.84
N ARG A 51 -5.05 -7.88 3.91
CA ARG A 51 -6.23 -7.10 4.29
C ARG A 51 -5.88 -5.66 4.68
N ASP A 52 -4.77 -5.47 5.38
CA ASP A 52 -4.34 -4.15 5.87
C ASP A 52 -3.86 -3.31 4.67
N TYR A 53 -3.22 -3.95 3.69
CA TYR A 53 -2.88 -3.31 2.41
C TYR A 53 -4.13 -2.93 1.60
N VAL A 54 -5.13 -3.82 1.50
CA VAL A 54 -6.40 -3.49 0.81
C VAL A 54 -7.11 -2.33 1.50
N GLU A 55 -7.17 -2.33 2.83
CA GLU A 55 -7.75 -1.22 3.61
C GLU A 55 -7.02 0.10 3.33
N LEU A 56 -5.68 0.07 3.32
CA LEU A 56 -4.87 1.24 2.96
C LEU A 56 -5.20 1.76 1.55
N VAL A 57 -5.29 0.86 0.56
CA VAL A 57 -5.69 1.24 -0.80
C VAL A 57 -7.09 1.86 -0.81
N LEU A 58 -8.07 1.28 -0.13
CA LEU A 58 -9.45 1.80 -0.10
C LEU A 58 -9.52 3.20 0.53
N ARG A 59 -8.73 3.47 1.58
CA ARG A 59 -8.66 4.79 2.23
C ARG A 59 -7.92 5.82 1.40
N GLY A 60 -6.83 5.43 0.74
CA GLY A 60 -5.92 6.36 0.07
C GLY A 60 -6.22 6.63 -1.40
N VAL A 61 -6.76 5.65 -2.14
CA VAL A 61 -6.86 5.72 -3.61
C VAL A 61 -7.70 6.91 -4.11
N GLY A 62 -8.71 7.33 -3.35
CA GLY A 62 -9.55 8.48 -3.71
C GLY A 62 -8.85 9.84 -3.62
N LYS A 63 -7.74 9.92 -2.88
CA LYS A 63 -6.89 11.12 -2.77
C LYS A 63 -5.70 11.08 -3.73
N GLU A 64 -5.47 9.98 -4.43
CA GLU A 64 -4.40 9.89 -5.43
C GLU A 64 -4.84 10.54 -6.75
N SER A 65 -3.99 11.43 -7.26
CA SER A 65 -4.24 12.18 -8.49
C SER A 65 -3.59 11.56 -9.72
N ASP A 66 -2.55 10.73 -9.55
CA ASP A 66 -1.89 10.06 -10.67
C ASP A 66 -2.66 8.80 -11.09
N ILE A 67 -3.17 8.80 -12.32
CA ILE A 67 -3.96 7.68 -12.84
C ILE A 67 -3.16 6.39 -13.01
N GLY A 68 -1.85 6.48 -13.30
CA GLY A 68 -0.97 5.32 -13.41
C GLY A 68 -0.76 4.65 -12.06
N VAL A 69 -0.66 5.45 -10.99
CA VAL A 69 -0.61 4.97 -9.60
C VAL A 69 -1.95 4.32 -9.24
N VAL A 70 -3.08 5.00 -9.46
CA VAL A 70 -4.42 4.46 -9.16
C VAL A 70 -4.66 3.10 -9.82
N GLN A 71 -4.35 2.96 -11.11
CA GLN A 71 -4.49 1.69 -11.82
C GLN A 71 -3.56 0.61 -11.27
N SER A 72 -2.35 0.98 -10.86
CA SER A 72 -1.40 0.04 -10.27
C SER A 72 -1.89 -0.45 -8.91
N LEU A 73 -2.41 0.44 -8.06
CA LEU A 73 -2.98 0.10 -6.76
C LEU A 73 -4.19 -0.84 -6.91
N GLN A 74 -5.06 -0.62 -7.88
CA GLN A 74 -6.19 -1.53 -8.14
C GLN A 74 -5.72 -2.94 -8.53
N ARG A 75 -4.71 -3.05 -9.40
CA ARG A 75 -4.11 -4.34 -9.77
C ARG A 75 -3.45 -5.03 -8.58
N GLN A 76 -2.71 -4.28 -7.78
CA GLN A 76 -2.03 -4.79 -6.59
C GLN A 76 -3.01 -5.23 -5.51
N ALA A 77 -4.08 -4.47 -5.26
CA ALA A 77 -5.14 -4.86 -4.33
C ALA A 77 -5.83 -6.15 -4.76
N LYS A 78 -6.14 -6.30 -6.05
CA LYS A 78 -6.66 -7.56 -6.59
C LYS A 78 -5.67 -8.71 -6.36
N LEU A 79 -4.39 -8.50 -6.67
CA LEU A 79 -3.35 -9.51 -6.48
C LEU A 79 -3.16 -9.89 -5.01
N ALA A 80 -3.28 -8.92 -4.09
CA ALA A 80 -3.25 -9.13 -2.65
C ALA A 80 -4.36 -10.09 -2.19
N ILE A 81 -5.58 -9.85 -2.65
CA ILE A 81 -6.72 -10.71 -2.35
C ILE A 81 -6.51 -12.12 -2.92
N ASP A 82 -6.12 -12.21 -4.19
CA ASP A 82 -6.05 -13.49 -4.88
C ASP A 82 -4.89 -14.37 -4.36
N GLN A 83 -3.72 -13.77 -4.06
CA GLN A 83 -2.47 -14.52 -3.85
C GLN A 83 -1.86 -14.38 -2.45
N TYR A 84 -2.17 -13.30 -1.72
CA TYR A 84 -1.53 -13.00 -0.43
C TYR A 84 -2.51 -13.05 0.76
N ALA A 85 -3.80 -13.27 0.51
CA ALA A 85 -4.80 -13.43 1.57
C ALA A 85 -4.56 -14.74 2.36
N ALA A 86 -4.49 -14.61 3.68
CA ALA A 86 -4.34 -15.77 4.57
C ALA A 86 -5.54 -16.72 4.42
N PRO A 87 -5.33 -18.05 4.27
CA PRO A 87 -6.39 -19.02 4.03
C PRO A 87 -7.55 -18.95 5.03
N VAL A 88 -7.24 -18.69 6.30
CA VAL A 88 -8.22 -18.57 7.41
C VAL A 88 -9.21 -17.41 7.24
N TRP A 89 -8.90 -16.43 6.39
CA TRP A 89 -9.76 -15.27 6.13
C TRP A 89 -10.62 -15.39 4.87
N ARG A 90 -10.45 -16.44 4.06
CA ARG A 90 -11.20 -16.60 2.80
C ARG A 90 -12.72 -16.68 3.01
N ASP A 91 -13.16 -17.37 4.06
CA ASP A 91 -14.59 -17.56 4.35
C ASP A 91 -15.25 -16.34 5.01
N ARG A 92 -14.45 -15.45 5.62
CA ARG A 92 -14.98 -14.26 6.28
C ARG A 92 -15.22 -13.09 5.31
N GLY A 93 -14.53 -13.07 4.17
CA GLY A 93 -14.43 -11.85 3.37
C GLY A 93 -13.66 -10.76 4.11
N LEU A 94 -13.34 -9.66 3.41
CA LEU A 94 -12.68 -8.48 3.99
C LEU A 94 -13.34 -8.03 5.30
#